data_AF-A0A378KZ69-F1
#
_entry.id   AF-A0A378KZ69-F1
#
_cell.length_a   1.000
_cell.length_b   1.000
_cell.length_c   1.000
_cell.angle_alpha   90.00
_cell.angle_beta   90.00
_cell.angle_gamma   90.00
#
_symmetry.space_group_name_H-M   'P 1'
#
loop_
_entity.id
_entity.type
_entity.pdbx_description
1 polymer ?
#
loop_
_entity_poly.entity_id
_entity_poly.type
_entity_poly.pdbx_seq_one_letter_code
_entity_poly.pdbx_strand_id
1 'polypeptide(L)'
;MLVTLDFMMSRAFIDSVISQRELRLLVSHSPVWRQYEVDKQTSRERLIEIVKENRLLGDFPDYISGKMKFSVPVYAVWGNHEDLQVLRQLNTNLNIENLHMLDERHFYQFHNSENDLEFSLYGLGGNFLVSKKLFDKPIAGYGGKVWTALHQFGVLYQQIKDKSKPSIFVSHVSPGKEPLLSRLIMHFMPNFWISGHMGAPFTCTWNQFTIREMNESLDWLESDIDLIEEQYQQGRLTDEALLAYELIKKPIYKVDSWYKKLWNINHP
;
A
#
# COMPACT_ATOMS: atom_id res chain seq x y z
N MET A 1 1.25 16.72 -0.13
CA MET A 1 0.00 15.95 -0.34
C MET A 1 0.28 14.48 -0.11
N LEU A 2 -0.60 13.75 0.56
CA LEU A 2 -0.44 12.31 0.80
C LEU A 2 -1.49 11.57 -0.02
N VAL A 3 -1.08 10.62 -0.85
CA VAL A 3 -1.99 9.89 -1.76
C VAL A 3 -1.57 8.44 -1.92
N THR A 4 -2.55 7.57 -2.17
CA THR A 4 -2.31 6.26 -2.77
C THR A 4 -2.46 6.42 -4.27
N LEU A 5 -1.40 6.13 -5.02
CA LEU A 5 -1.45 6.19 -6.48
C LEU A 5 -1.74 4.80 -7.01
N ASP A 6 -2.95 4.63 -7.56
CA ASP A 6 -3.33 3.44 -8.31
C ASP A 6 -3.06 3.67 -9.81
N PHE A 7 -2.65 2.63 -10.53
CA PHE A 7 -2.46 2.62 -11.99
C PHE A 7 -1.26 3.45 -12.50
N MET A 8 -0.09 3.36 -11.87
CA MET A 8 1.20 3.77 -12.44
C MET A 8 1.64 2.84 -13.58
N MET A 9 0.89 2.79 -14.67
CA MET A 9 1.13 1.87 -15.78
C MET A 9 1.80 2.57 -16.96
N SER A 10 2.84 1.94 -17.52
CA SER A 10 3.42 2.37 -18.78
C SER A 10 2.58 1.91 -19.98
N ARG A 11 2.68 2.58 -21.14
CA ARG A 11 1.98 2.12 -22.36
C ARG A 11 2.47 0.76 -22.87
N ALA A 12 3.76 0.45 -22.65
CA ALA A 12 4.35 -0.84 -23.01
C ALA A 12 3.84 -2.00 -22.12
N PHE A 13 3.34 -1.67 -20.93
CA PHE A 13 2.84 -2.64 -19.95
C PHE A 13 1.60 -3.40 -20.38
N ILE A 14 0.65 -2.69 -21.04
CA ILE A 14 -0.61 -3.27 -21.49
C ILE A 14 -0.36 -4.46 -22.43
N ASP A 15 0.58 -4.28 -23.35
CA ASP A 15 0.74 -5.18 -24.48
C ASP A 15 1.31 -6.55 -24.07
N SER A 16 2.09 -6.61 -22.99
CA SER A 16 2.86 -7.80 -22.64
C SER A 16 2.63 -8.36 -21.23
N VAL A 17 2.11 -7.58 -20.27
CA VAL A 17 2.17 -7.98 -18.84
C VAL A 17 0.83 -8.00 -18.10
N ILE A 18 -0.09 -7.05 -18.34
CA ILE A 18 -1.39 -7.02 -17.62
C ILE A 18 -2.21 -8.25 -17.98
N SER A 19 -2.73 -9.03 -17.04
CA SER A 19 -3.55 -10.21 -17.42
C SER A 19 -4.89 -9.84 -18.08
N GLN A 20 -5.50 -10.76 -18.86
CA GLN A 20 -6.82 -10.54 -19.49
C GLN A 20 -7.90 -10.21 -18.44
N ARG A 21 -7.81 -10.81 -17.25
CA ARG A 21 -8.71 -10.51 -16.13
C ARG A 21 -8.60 -9.04 -15.71
N GLU A 22 -7.37 -8.54 -15.57
CA GLU A 22 -7.12 -7.17 -15.12
C GLU A 22 -7.53 -6.14 -16.18
N LEU A 23 -7.26 -6.41 -17.46
CA LEU A 23 -7.75 -5.58 -18.56
C LEU A 23 -9.28 -5.49 -18.57
N ARG A 24 -9.97 -6.60 -18.32
CA ARG A 24 -11.44 -6.59 -18.20
C ARG A 24 -11.90 -5.78 -16.99
N LEU A 25 -11.26 -5.93 -15.83
CA LEU A 25 -11.60 -5.15 -14.63
C LEU A 25 -11.43 -3.64 -14.87
N LEU A 26 -10.36 -3.22 -15.56
CA LEU A 26 -10.16 -1.84 -15.98
C LEU A 26 -11.36 -1.33 -16.78
N VAL A 27 -11.83 -2.09 -17.78
CA VAL A 27 -13.00 -1.68 -18.57
C VAL A 27 -14.27 -1.68 -17.72
N SER A 28 -14.54 -2.75 -16.97
CA SER A 28 -15.77 -2.92 -16.18
C SER A 28 -15.94 -1.89 -15.05
N HIS A 29 -14.84 -1.35 -14.52
CA HIS A 29 -14.86 -0.33 -13.46
C HIS A 29 -14.53 1.08 -13.96
N SER A 30 -14.40 1.27 -15.28
CA SER A 30 -14.18 2.59 -15.89
C SER A 30 -15.50 3.30 -16.25
N PRO A 31 -15.48 4.63 -16.50
CA PRO A 31 -16.65 5.35 -17.01
C PRO A 31 -17.22 4.81 -18.33
N VAL A 32 -16.46 4.02 -19.09
CA VAL A 32 -16.86 3.48 -20.40
C VAL A 32 -17.50 2.09 -20.32
N TRP A 33 -17.75 1.57 -19.11
CA TRP A 33 -18.28 0.21 -18.91
C TRP A 33 -19.61 -0.08 -19.63
N ARG A 34 -20.40 0.95 -19.95
CA ARG A 34 -21.66 0.82 -20.73
C ARG A 34 -21.48 0.94 -22.24
N GLN A 35 -20.31 1.38 -22.71
CA GLN A 35 -20.03 1.57 -24.13
C GLN A 35 -19.54 0.27 -24.80
N TYR A 36 -19.03 -0.66 -24.00
CA TYR A 36 -18.45 -1.91 -24.47
C TYR A 36 -19.04 -3.09 -23.69
N GLU A 37 -19.65 -4.04 -24.40
CA GLU A 37 -20.05 -5.33 -23.80
C GLU A 37 -18.80 -6.21 -23.66
N VAL A 38 -18.18 -6.16 -22.47
CA VAL A 38 -17.01 -6.99 -22.14
C VAL A 38 -17.39 -8.10 -21.17
N ASP A 39 -16.93 -9.31 -21.46
CA ASP A 39 -17.20 -10.51 -20.69
C ASP A 39 -15.94 -11.40 -20.56
N LYS A 40 -16.12 -12.63 -20.05
CA LYS A 40 -15.00 -13.58 -19.90
C LYS A 40 -14.47 -14.11 -21.24
N GLN A 41 -15.25 -14.02 -22.32
CA GLN A 41 -14.89 -14.53 -23.65
C GLN A 41 -14.24 -13.46 -24.53
N THR A 42 -14.41 -12.18 -24.18
CA THR A 42 -13.80 -11.04 -24.87
C THR A 42 -12.29 -11.23 -24.98
N SER A 43 -11.76 -11.18 -26.21
CA SER A 43 -10.34 -11.42 -26.48
C SER A 43 -9.45 -10.40 -25.79
N ARG A 44 -8.22 -10.81 -25.49
CA ARG A 44 -7.23 -9.92 -24.87
C ARG A 44 -6.95 -8.71 -25.76
N GLU A 45 -6.80 -8.94 -27.06
CA GLU A 45 -6.51 -7.93 -28.07
C GLU A 45 -7.60 -6.85 -28.06
N ARG A 46 -8.87 -7.27 -28.01
CA ARG A 46 -9.99 -6.34 -27.95
C ARG A 46 -9.99 -5.52 -26.66
N LEU A 47 -9.67 -6.14 -25.52
CA LEU A 47 -9.56 -5.41 -24.25
C LEU A 47 -8.42 -4.39 -24.27
N ILE A 48 -7.28 -4.72 -24.89
CA ILE A 48 -6.15 -3.81 -25.07
C ILE A 48 -6.56 -2.60 -25.92
N GLU A 49 -7.26 -2.82 -27.03
CA GLU A 49 -7.78 -1.74 -27.87
C GLU A 49 -8.66 -0.79 -27.06
N ILE A 50 -9.66 -1.31 -26.34
CA ILE A 50 -10.58 -0.49 -25.54
C ILE A 50 -9.83 0.32 -24.49
N VAL A 51 -8.88 -0.30 -23.77
CA VAL A 51 -8.07 0.37 -22.74
C VAL A 51 -7.24 1.50 -23.35
N LYS A 52 -6.64 1.28 -24.53
CA LYS A 52 -5.83 2.28 -25.23
C LYS A 52 -6.67 3.43 -25.81
N GLU A 53 -7.76 3.10 -26.48
CA GLU A 53 -8.70 4.06 -27.07
C GLU A 53 -9.23 5.04 -26.02
N ASN A 54 -9.55 4.54 -24.83
CA ASN A 54 -10.15 5.32 -23.76
C ASN A 54 -9.15 5.81 -22.70
N ARG A 55 -7.84 5.59 -22.91
CA ARG A 55 -6.77 5.98 -21.96
C ARG A 55 -7.01 5.50 -20.53
N LEU A 56 -7.47 4.26 -20.35
CA LEU A 56 -7.87 3.72 -19.04
C LEU A 56 -6.69 3.40 -18.09
N LEU A 57 -5.46 3.73 -18.46
CA LEU A 57 -4.29 3.60 -17.58
C LEU A 57 -4.05 4.82 -16.67
N GLY A 58 -4.86 5.86 -16.82
CA GLY A 58 -4.63 7.13 -16.14
C GLY A 58 -3.50 7.96 -16.77
N ASP A 59 -3.15 9.03 -16.07
CA ASP A 59 -2.31 10.12 -16.60
C ASP A 59 -0.82 9.97 -16.25
N PHE A 60 -0.43 8.91 -15.54
CA PHE A 60 0.95 8.70 -15.11
C PHE A 60 2.00 8.80 -16.25
N PRO A 61 1.74 8.29 -17.48
CA PRO A 61 2.64 8.50 -18.62
C PRO A 61 2.88 9.98 -18.99
N ASP A 62 1.90 10.86 -18.75
CA ASP A 62 2.04 12.30 -19.02
C ASP A 62 2.88 12.99 -17.93
N TYR A 63 2.92 12.47 -16.70
CA TYR A 63 3.90 12.89 -15.69
C TYR A 63 5.32 12.41 -16.01
N ILE A 64 5.48 11.15 -16.45
CA ILE A 64 6.78 10.60 -16.88
C ILE A 64 7.35 11.42 -18.04
N SER A 65 6.51 11.80 -19.01
CA SER A 65 6.94 12.61 -20.16
C SER A 65 7.07 14.11 -19.87
N GLY A 66 6.75 14.55 -18.64
CA GLY A 66 6.84 15.94 -18.21
C GLY A 66 5.76 16.88 -18.80
N LYS A 67 4.74 16.33 -19.47
CA LYS A 67 3.58 17.10 -19.94
C LYS A 67 2.69 17.56 -18.78
N MET A 68 2.66 16.76 -17.71
CA MET A 68 2.02 17.09 -16.45
C MET A 68 3.07 17.15 -15.33
N LYS A 69 2.79 17.94 -14.29
CA LYS A 69 3.65 18.10 -13.12
C LYS A 69 2.82 18.23 -11.86
N PHE A 70 3.36 17.76 -10.74
CA PHE A 70 2.77 18.02 -9.44
C PHE A 70 3.14 19.44 -8.99
N SER A 71 2.15 20.24 -8.60
CA SER A 71 2.33 21.63 -8.17
C SER A 71 2.91 21.77 -6.76
N VAL A 72 2.88 20.69 -5.97
CA VAL A 72 3.39 20.61 -4.60
C VAL A 72 4.04 19.25 -4.37
N PRO A 73 4.91 19.09 -3.36
CA PRO A 73 5.42 17.78 -2.98
C PRO A 73 4.28 16.78 -2.68
N VAL A 74 4.31 15.64 -3.36
CA VAL A 74 3.39 14.53 -3.25
C VAL A 74 4.16 13.34 -2.70
N TYR A 75 3.75 12.83 -1.55
CA TYR A 75 4.27 11.59 -1.00
C TYR A 75 3.26 10.49 -1.25
N ALA A 76 3.70 9.42 -1.88
CA ALA A 76 2.79 8.40 -2.39
C ALA A 76 3.29 6.98 -2.13
N VAL A 77 2.36 6.10 -1.81
CA VAL A 77 2.54 4.66 -1.95
C VAL A 77 1.86 4.20 -3.24
N TRP A 78 2.35 3.12 -3.84
CA TRP A 78 1.73 2.50 -5.01
C TRP A 78 0.54 1.62 -4.64
N GLY A 79 -0.38 1.43 -5.59
CA GLY A 79 -1.55 0.59 -5.48
C GLY A 79 -1.30 -0.90 -5.57
N ASN A 80 -2.37 -1.69 -5.60
CA ASN A 80 -2.28 -3.11 -5.90
C ASN A 80 -2.29 -3.40 -7.42
N HIS A 81 -2.67 -2.44 -8.27
CA HIS A 81 -2.75 -2.59 -9.73
C HIS A 81 -1.69 -1.72 -10.44
N GLU A 82 -0.47 -2.24 -10.58
CA GLU A 82 0.69 -1.44 -10.98
C GLU A 82 1.61 -2.13 -11.99
N ASP A 83 2.41 -1.32 -12.70
CA ASP A 83 3.53 -1.78 -13.51
C ASP A 83 4.82 -1.88 -12.68
N LEU A 84 5.24 -3.12 -12.40
CA LEU A 84 6.47 -3.40 -11.66
C LEU A 84 7.72 -2.80 -12.30
N GLN A 85 7.77 -2.66 -13.63
CA GLN A 85 8.92 -2.06 -14.28
C GLN A 85 8.97 -0.56 -13.98
N VAL A 86 7.83 0.12 -14.02
CA VAL A 86 7.72 1.53 -13.62
C VAL A 86 8.12 1.71 -12.15
N LEU A 87 7.60 0.88 -11.24
CA LEU A 87 7.97 0.95 -9.82
C LEU A 87 9.47 0.74 -9.60
N ARG A 88 10.09 -0.22 -10.31
CA ARG A 88 11.55 -0.43 -10.25
C ARG A 88 12.34 0.75 -10.81
N GLN A 89 11.85 1.37 -11.87
CA GLN A 89 12.47 2.56 -12.45
C GLN A 89 12.36 3.74 -11.48
N LEU A 90 11.21 3.97 -10.85
CA LEU A 90 11.04 5.02 -9.82
C LEU A 90 12.04 4.85 -8.66
N ASN A 91 12.38 3.61 -8.32
CA ASN A 91 13.36 3.31 -7.28
C ASN A 91 14.83 3.33 -7.74
N THR A 92 15.11 3.60 -9.02
CA THR A 92 16.49 3.55 -9.55
C THR A 92 16.89 4.75 -10.37
N ASN A 93 16.09 5.16 -11.36
CA ASN A 93 16.51 6.14 -12.36
C ASN A 93 15.41 7.06 -12.90
N LEU A 94 14.14 6.75 -12.66
CA LEU A 94 13.01 7.57 -13.07
C LEU A 94 12.68 8.56 -11.96
N ASN A 95 12.86 9.85 -12.25
CA ASN A 95 12.53 10.93 -11.34
C ASN A 95 11.37 11.77 -11.92
N ILE A 96 10.33 11.97 -11.12
CA ILE A 96 9.21 12.86 -11.45
C ILE A 96 9.24 14.00 -10.44
N GLU A 97 9.28 15.24 -10.94
CA GLU A 97 9.35 16.44 -10.11
C GLU A 97 8.20 16.46 -9.09
N ASN A 98 8.54 16.73 -7.82
CA ASN A 98 7.63 16.74 -6.67
C ASN A 98 6.94 15.41 -6.33
N LEU A 99 7.31 14.29 -6.96
CA LEU A 99 6.85 12.96 -6.55
C LEU A 99 7.88 12.29 -5.64
N HIS A 100 7.44 11.89 -4.45
CA HIS A 100 8.23 11.20 -3.44
C HIS A 100 7.57 9.87 -3.11
N MET A 101 8.20 8.76 -3.51
CA MET A 101 7.67 7.45 -3.19
C MET A 101 7.91 7.11 -1.72
N LEU A 102 6.95 6.45 -1.09
CA LEU A 102 7.06 5.86 0.24
C LEU A 102 7.20 4.35 0.08
N ASP A 103 8.32 3.81 0.55
CA ASP A 103 8.61 2.39 0.59
C ASP A 103 9.59 2.08 1.74
N GLU A 104 10.16 0.87 1.77
CA GLU A 104 11.09 0.48 2.82
C GLU A 104 12.40 1.30 2.83
N ARG A 105 12.76 1.92 1.71
CA ARG A 105 13.99 2.72 1.55
C ARG A 105 13.73 4.22 1.75
N HIS A 106 12.50 4.65 1.54
CA HIS A 106 12.11 6.05 1.58
C HIS A 106 11.25 6.35 2.81
N PHE A 107 11.94 6.55 3.94
CA PHE A 107 11.41 7.04 5.20
C PHE A 107 11.75 8.52 5.37
N TYR A 108 10.75 9.38 5.58
CA TYR A 108 10.95 10.82 5.66
C TYR A 108 10.80 11.32 7.10
N GLN A 109 11.73 12.17 7.52
CA GLN A 109 11.70 12.87 8.79
C GLN A 109 11.61 14.37 8.55
N PHE A 110 10.69 15.01 9.24
CA PHE A 110 10.47 16.46 9.17
C PHE A 110 10.94 17.07 10.47
N HIS A 111 11.82 18.06 10.36
CA HIS A 111 12.46 18.73 11.47
C HIS A 111 12.07 20.21 11.46
N ASN A 112 11.92 20.78 12.66
CA ASN A 112 11.67 22.21 12.81
C ASN A 112 12.95 23.03 12.56
N SER A 113 12.86 24.35 12.73
CA SER A 113 14.01 25.27 12.58
C SER A 113 15.16 25.02 13.56
N GLU A 114 14.90 24.33 14.68
CA GLU A 114 15.88 23.96 15.70
C GLU A 114 16.47 22.56 15.45
N ASN A 115 16.12 21.93 14.32
CA ASN A 115 16.52 20.58 13.93
C ASN A 115 15.92 19.45 14.81
N ASP A 116 14.91 19.75 15.63
CA ASP A 116 14.17 18.74 16.37
C ASP A 116 13.19 18.00 15.47
N LEU A 117 13.10 16.68 15.64
CA LEU A 117 12.12 15.86 14.94
C LEU A 117 10.70 16.30 15.33
N GLU A 118 9.94 16.78 14.35
CA GLU A 118 8.52 17.12 14.48
C GLU A 118 7.65 15.89 14.22
N PHE A 119 7.85 15.23 13.07
CA PHE A 119 7.16 14.00 12.75
C PHE A 119 7.89 13.16 11.70
N SER A 120 7.54 11.87 11.64
CA SER A 120 7.99 10.96 10.58
C SER A 120 6.84 10.61 9.63
N LEU A 121 7.15 10.44 8.35
CA LEU A 121 6.24 9.97 7.31
C LEU A 121 6.86 8.75 6.62
N TYR A 122 6.13 7.65 6.61
CA TYR A 122 6.55 6.40 6.01
C TYR A 122 5.35 5.60 5.53
N GLY A 123 5.57 4.60 4.67
CA GLY A 123 4.45 3.87 4.11
C GLY A 123 4.85 2.70 3.24
N LEU A 124 3.90 1.80 2.97
CA LEU A 124 4.06 0.68 2.04
C LEU A 124 2.86 0.54 1.12
N GLY A 125 3.15 0.45 -0.18
CA GLY A 125 2.17 0.22 -1.23
C GLY A 125 1.93 -1.27 -1.52
N GLY A 126 0.95 -1.54 -2.38
CA GLY A 126 0.58 -2.89 -2.77
C GLY A 126 -0.38 -3.58 -1.79
N ASN A 127 -0.94 -4.70 -2.23
CA ASN A 127 -1.81 -5.50 -1.38
C ASN A 127 -1.03 -6.22 -0.27
N PHE A 128 -1.67 -6.51 0.85
CA PHE A 128 -1.11 -7.33 1.93
C PHE A 128 -1.74 -8.72 1.83
N LEU A 129 -0.93 -9.73 1.49
CA LEU A 129 -1.43 -11.06 1.16
C LEU A 129 -0.95 -12.08 2.19
N VAL A 130 -1.80 -12.48 3.14
CA VAL A 130 -1.52 -13.51 4.15
C VAL A 130 -1.39 -14.89 3.49
N SER A 131 -0.22 -15.16 2.93
CA SER A 131 0.14 -16.37 2.20
C SER A 131 1.66 -16.42 2.02
N LYS A 132 2.18 -17.46 1.36
CA LYS A 132 3.60 -17.53 0.95
C LYS A 132 4.12 -16.27 0.23
N LYS A 133 3.25 -15.51 -0.44
CA LYS A 133 3.61 -14.26 -1.14
C LYS A 133 4.10 -13.15 -0.22
N LEU A 134 3.71 -13.19 1.06
CA LEU A 134 4.17 -12.24 2.06
C LEU A 134 5.68 -12.33 2.28
N PHE A 135 6.30 -13.45 1.92
CA PHE A 135 7.74 -13.71 2.07
C PHE A 135 8.53 -13.55 0.76
N ASP A 136 7.90 -13.01 -0.29
CA ASP A 136 8.60 -12.69 -1.54
C ASP A 136 9.62 -11.56 -1.35
N LYS A 137 10.52 -11.39 -2.32
CA LYS A 137 11.49 -10.29 -2.33
C LYS A 137 10.86 -9.00 -2.88
N PRO A 138 11.03 -7.85 -2.21
CA PRO A 138 10.61 -6.56 -2.75
C PRO A 138 11.38 -6.18 -4.04
N ILE A 139 10.79 -5.47 -4.99
CA ILE A 139 9.34 -5.16 -5.13
C ILE A 139 8.64 -6.39 -5.71
N ALA A 140 7.63 -6.90 -5.00
CA ALA A 140 6.96 -8.16 -5.33
C ALA A 140 5.67 -7.94 -6.13
N GLY A 141 5.48 -8.73 -7.18
CA GLY A 141 4.30 -8.62 -8.02
C GLY A 141 4.31 -9.56 -9.22
N TYR A 142 3.14 -9.74 -9.83
CA TYR A 142 3.00 -10.44 -11.11
C TYR A 142 1.69 -10.07 -11.81
N GLY A 143 1.73 -9.97 -13.14
CA GLY A 143 0.53 -9.89 -13.98
C GLY A 143 -0.33 -8.63 -13.78
N GLY A 144 0.28 -7.49 -13.43
CA GLY A 144 -0.44 -6.26 -13.09
C GLY A 144 -0.84 -6.17 -11.62
N LYS A 145 -0.39 -7.10 -10.76
CA LYS A 145 -0.63 -7.04 -9.32
C LYS A 145 0.65 -6.86 -8.55
N VAL A 146 0.62 -5.97 -7.57
CA VAL A 146 1.73 -5.71 -6.66
C VAL A 146 1.27 -5.95 -5.23
N TRP A 147 2.16 -6.56 -4.44
CA TRP A 147 1.94 -6.80 -3.02
C TRP A 147 3.16 -6.39 -2.23
N THR A 148 2.92 -6.06 -0.96
CA THR A 148 3.99 -5.79 -0.02
C THR A 148 4.53 -7.10 0.56
N ALA A 149 5.82 -7.14 0.86
CA ALA A 149 6.46 -8.27 1.53
C ALA A 149 6.82 -7.92 2.98
N LEU A 150 6.84 -8.92 3.86
CA LEU A 150 7.10 -8.80 5.29
C LEU A 150 8.44 -8.13 5.60
N HIS A 151 9.45 -8.39 4.76
CA HIS A 151 10.76 -7.75 4.82
C HIS A 151 10.66 -6.22 4.88
N GLN A 152 9.79 -5.61 4.07
CA GLN A 152 9.65 -4.15 3.98
C GLN A 152 9.19 -3.55 5.32
N PHE A 153 8.29 -4.23 6.03
CA PHE A 153 7.85 -3.80 7.36
C PHE A 153 8.98 -3.85 8.37
N GLY A 154 9.79 -4.91 8.34
CA GLY A 154 10.95 -5.02 9.23
C GLY A 154 11.94 -3.88 9.06
N VAL A 155 12.27 -3.54 7.81
CA VAL A 155 13.14 -2.41 7.46
C VAL A 155 12.55 -1.10 7.97
N LEU A 156 11.26 -0.83 7.74
CA LEU A 156 10.62 0.39 8.24
C LEU A 156 10.60 0.45 9.76
N TYR A 157 10.30 -0.66 10.43
CA TYR A 157 10.25 -0.71 11.88
C TYR A 157 11.61 -0.36 12.51
N GLN A 158 12.71 -0.81 11.92
CA GLN A 158 14.06 -0.47 12.38
C GLN A 158 14.40 1.02 12.26
N GLN A 159 13.76 1.74 11.33
CA GLN A 159 13.96 3.18 11.14
C GLN A 159 13.21 4.02 12.19
N ILE A 160 12.20 3.47 12.86
CA ILE A 160 11.46 4.15 13.91
C ILE A 160 12.29 4.16 15.21
N LYS A 161 12.98 5.29 15.47
CA LYS A 161 13.83 5.45 16.66
C LYS A 161 13.06 5.90 17.90
N ASP A 162 12.07 6.78 17.73
CA ASP A 162 11.30 7.35 18.83
C ASP A 162 9.80 7.31 18.52
N LYS A 163 9.09 6.41 19.19
CA LYS A 163 7.64 6.26 19.05
C LYS A 163 6.85 7.29 19.86
N SER A 164 7.50 8.09 20.70
CA SER A 164 6.85 9.20 21.40
C SER A 164 6.58 10.37 20.45
N LYS A 165 7.42 10.51 19.40
CA LYS A 165 7.26 11.53 18.37
C LYS A 165 6.10 11.22 17.43
N PRO A 166 5.40 12.25 16.92
CA PRO A 166 4.34 12.07 15.96
C PRO A 166 4.79 11.31 14.71
N SER A 167 3.92 10.47 14.15
CA SER A 167 4.16 9.87 12.84
C SER A 167 2.90 9.57 12.05
N ILE A 168 3.06 9.53 10.73
CA ILE A 168 2.03 9.22 9.74
C ILE A 168 2.49 7.99 8.98
N PHE A 169 1.67 6.94 9.00
CA PHE A 169 1.84 5.75 8.16
C PHE A 169 0.89 5.83 6.97
N VAL A 170 1.38 5.56 5.76
CA VAL A 170 0.58 5.52 4.54
C VAL A 170 0.60 4.09 3.99
N SER A 171 -0.55 3.55 3.60
CA SER A 171 -0.60 2.26 2.92
C SER A 171 -1.67 2.21 1.84
N HIS A 172 -1.52 1.29 0.89
CA HIS A 172 -2.63 1.00 -0.01
C HIS A 172 -3.77 0.32 0.77
N VAL A 173 -3.49 -0.80 1.45
CA VAL A 173 -4.48 -1.57 2.22
C VAL A 173 -5.00 -0.79 3.43
N SER A 174 -6.32 -0.73 3.60
CA SER A 174 -6.96 -0.13 4.78
C SER A 174 -6.77 -0.98 6.03
N PRO A 175 -6.58 -0.37 7.22
CA PRO A 175 -6.49 -1.08 8.50
C PRO A 175 -7.63 -2.07 8.73
N GLY A 176 -8.86 -1.72 8.35
CA GLY A 176 -10.04 -2.57 8.61
C GLY A 176 -10.14 -3.83 7.73
N LYS A 177 -9.24 -4.00 6.75
CA LYS A 177 -9.30 -5.12 5.79
C LYS A 177 -8.65 -6.39 6.31
N GLU A 178 -7.57 -6.27 7.06
CA GLU A 178 -6.68 -7.39 7.36
C GLU A 178 -6.17 -7.30 8.81
N PRO A 179 -6.60 -8.21 9.70
CA PRO A 179 -6.24 -8.17 11.11
C PRO A 179 -4.74 -8.23 11.35
N LEU A 180 -3.98 -9.02 10.58
CA LEU A 180 -2.54 -9.18 10.80
C LEU A 180 -1.75 -7.93 10.41
N LEU A 181 -2.17 -7.24 9.36
CA LEU A 181 -1.60 -5.93 9.01
C LEU A 181 -1.86 -4.91 10.12
N SER A 182 -3.10 -4.84 10.62
CA SER A 182 -3.45 -3.97 11.74
C SER A 182 -2.64 -4.27 12.99
N ARG A 183 -2.53 -5.55 13.35
CA ARG A 183 -1.72 -6.01 14.48
C ARG A 183 -0.26 -5.59 14.35
N LEU A 184 0.35 -5.80 13.17
CA LEU A 184 1.72 -5.40 12.90
C LEU A 184 1.90 -3.88 13.08
N ILE A 185 1.04 -3.08 12.46
CA ILE A 185 1.14 -1.61 12.50
C ILE A 185 0.84 -1.05 13.90
N MET A 186 0.07 -1.73 14.74
CA MET A 186 -0.06 -1.36 16.15
C MET A 186 1.29 -1.33 16.88
N HIS A 187 2.27 -2.14 16.48
CA HIS A 187 3.61 -2.05 17.06
C HIS A 187 4.39 -0.83 16.58
N PHE A 188 4.06 -0.27 15.42
CA PHE A 188 4.67 0.96 14.89
C PHE A 188 4.16 2.19 15.65
N MET A 189 2.92 2.12 16.15
CA MET A 189 2.24 3.19 16.90
C MET A 189 2.18 4.55 16.16
N PRO A 190 1.81 4.59 14.85
CA PRO A 190 1.61 5.84 14.16
C PRO A 190 0.44 6.63 14.77
N ASN A 191 0.48 7.96 14.66
CA ASN A 191 -0.64 8.80 15.07
C ASN A 191 -1.77 8.72 14.06
N PHE A 192 -1.41 8.80 12.78
CA PHE A 192 -2.35 8.70 11.67
C PHE A 192 -1.96 7.57 10.73
N TRP A 193 -2.96 6.82 10.27
CA TRP A 193 -2.82 5.80 9.24
C TRP A 193 -3.69 6.16 8.05
N ILE A 194 -3.05 6.62 6.97
CA ILE A 194 -3.71 7.03 5.74
C ILE A 194 -3.74 5.88 4.75
N SER A 195 -4.90 5.58 4.17
CA SER A 195 -5.03 4.46 3.22
C SER A 195 -6.13 4.66 2.18
N GLY A 196 -6.08 3.92 1.07
CA GLY A 196 -7.03 4.05 -0.05
C GLY A 196 -7.94 2.84 -0.27
N HIS A 197 -7.48 1.62 0.03
CA HIS A 197 -8.19 0.39 -0.33
C HIS A 197 -9.41 0.13 0.56
N MET A 198 -10.60 0.53 0.11
CA MET A 198 -11.91 0.08 0.62
C MET A 198 -13.07 0.40 -0.33
N GLY A 199 -12.86 1.26 -1.34
CA GLY A 199 -13.95 1.75 -2.20
C GLY A 199 -14.97 2.57 -1.39
N ALA A 200 -14.51 3.23 -0.32
CA ALA A 200 -15.37 4.11 0.45
C ALA A 200 -15.79 5.29 -0.45
N PRO A 201 -17.09 5.62 -0.55
CA PRO A 201 -17.54 6.68 -1.46
C PRO A 201 -17.11 8.09 -0.98
N PHE A 202 -16.58 8.20 0.23
CA PHE A 202 -16.12 9.44 0.84
C PHE A 202 -14.99 9.15 1.84
N THR A 203 -14.28 10.20 2.24
CA THR A 203 -13.22 10.09 3.26
C THR A 203 -13.81 9.74 4.62
N CYS A 204 -13.28 8.69 5.25
CA CYS A 204 -13.68 8.24 6.58
C CYS A 204 -12.54 8.40 7.57
N THR A 205 -12.81 8.97 8.75
CA THR A 205 -11.87 9.04 9.87
C THR A 205 -12.41 8.23 11.04
N TRP A 206 -11.63 7.27 11.51
CA TRP A 206 -12.05 6.35 12.57
C TRP A 206 -10.87 5.75 13.31
N ASN A 207 -11.12 5.19 14.48
CA ASN A 207 -10.15 4.40 15.23
C ASN A 207 -10.80 3.04 15.56
N GLN A 208 -10.05 1.94 15.45
CA GLN A 208 -10.58 0.58 15.65
C GLN A 208 -11.35 0.45 16.98
N PHE A 209 -10.84 1.06 18.04
CA PHE A 209 -11.39 1.01 19.40
C PHE A 209 -12.55 1.98 19.64
N THR A 210 -12.92 2.78 18.63
CA THR A 210 -14.09 3.70 18.68
C THR A 210 -15.30 3.15 17.94
N ILE A 211 -15.08 2.18 17.04
CA ILE A 211 -16.14 1.57 16.22
C ILE A 211 -16.50 0.14 16.66
N ARG A 212 -15.70 -0.43 17.57
CA ARG A 212 -15.88 -1.76 18.16
C ARG A 212 -15.58 -1.71 19.64
N GLU A 213 -16.17 -2.63 20.39
CA GLU A 213 -15.82 -2.81 21.80
C GLU A 213 -14.34 -3.22 21.93
N MET A 214 -13.72 -2.90 23.07
CA MET A 214 -12.29 -3.17 23.29
C MET A 214 -11.96 -4.66 23.12
N ASN A 215 -12.75 -5.55 23.71
CA ASN A 215 -12.50 -6.99 23.61
C ASN A 215 -12.71 -7.50 22.18
N GLU A 216 -13.77 -7.04 21.49
CA GLU A 216 -14.02 -7.39 20.10
C GLU A 216 -12.86 -6.94 19.18
N SER A 217 -12.30 -5.75 19.44
CA SER A 217 -11.13 -5.26 18.72
C SER A 217 -9.91 -6.15 18.96
N LEU A 218 -9.67 -6.57 20.20
CA LEU A 218 -8.56 -7.45 20.56
C LEU A 218 -8.73 -8.85 19.95
N ASP A 219 -9.91 -9.45 20.05
CA ASP A 219 -10.22 -10.76 19.47
C ASP A 219 -10.00 -10.75 17.95
N TRP A 220 -10.41 -9.68 17.28
CA TRP A 220 -10.16 -9.51 15.85
C TRP A 220 -8.66 -9.41 15.53
N LEU A 221 -7.87 -8.73 16.36
CA LEU A 221 -6.41 -8.63 16.18
C LEU A 221 -5.65 -9.93 16.48
N GLU A 222 -6.29 -10.89 17.15
CA GLU A 222 -5.74 -12.25 17.39
C GLU A 222 -6.09 -13.22 16.25
N SER A 223 -6.89 -12.79 15.27
CA SER A 223 -7.28 -13.63 14.13
C SER A 223 -6.09 -13.91 13.20
N ASP A 224 -6.08 -15.10 12.60
CA ASP A 224 -5.17 -15.49 11.51
C ASP A 224 -3.66 -15.56 11.84
N ILE A 225 -3.27 -15.42 13.12
CA ILE A 225 -1.86 -15.49 13.54
C ILE A 225 -1.23 -16.82 13.15
N ASP A 226 -1.96 -17.93 13.32
CA ASP A 226 -1.47 -19.28 13.03
C ASP A 226 -1.28 -19.51 11.52
N LEU A 227 -1.98 -18.77 10.64
CA LEU A 227 -1.83 -18.88 9.19
C LEU A 227 -0.43 -18.46 8.73
N ILE A 228 0.20 -17.51 9.41
CA ILE A 228 1.57 -17.09 9.10
C ILE A 228 2.58 -18.14 9.61
N GLU A 229 2.26 -18.86 10.68
CA GLU A 229 3.16 -19.83 11.31
C GLU A 229 3.42 -21.06 10.42
N GLU A 230 2.40 -21.59 9.75
CA GLU A 230 2.57 -22.67 8.77
C GLU A 230 3.50 -22.25 7.61
N GLN A 231 3.40 -20.99 7.18
CA GLN A 231 4.20 -20.45 6.09
C GLN A 231 5.64 -20.13 6.54
N TYR A 232 5.83 -19.73 7.81
CA TYR A 232 7.13 -19.48 8.43
C TYR A 232 8.02 -20.74 8.42
N GLN A 233 7.46 -21.91 8.71
CA GLN A 233 8.21 -23.16 8.83
C GLN A 233 8.83 -23.65 7.49
N GLN A 234 8.48 -23.04 6.37
CA GLN A 234 8.87 -23.50 5.03
C GLN A 234 10.10 -22.77 4.43
N GLY A 235 10.67 -21.76 5.09
CA GLY A 235 11.71 -20.91 4.48
C GLY A 235 12.80 -20.38 5.42
N ARG A 236 13.89 -19.87 4.82
CA ARG A 236 14.86 -19.00 5.51
C ARG A 236 14.41 -17.56 5.33
N LEU A 237 13.94 -16.93 6.40
CA LEU A 237 13.58 -15.51 6.37
C LEU A 237 14.83 -14.63 6.37
N THR A 238 14.73 -13.46 5.75
CA THR A 238 15.66 -12.35 6.04
C THR A 238 15.45 -11.87 7.47
N ASP A 239 16.47 -11.29 8.10
CA ASP A 239 16.39 -10.80 9.49
C ASP A 239 15.27 -9.76 9.68
N GLU A 240 14.99 -8.92 8.68
CA GLU A 240 13.92 -7.93 8.73
C GLU A 240 12.53 -8.58 8.63
N ALA A 241 12.38 -9.58 7.78
CA ALA A 241 11.14 -10.36 7.72
C ALA A 241 10.90 -11.12 9.04
N LEU A 242 11.96 -11.67 9.64
CA LEU A 242 11.89 -12.29 10.97
C LEU A 242 11.47 -11.28 12.03
N LEU A 243 12.05 -10.07 12.03
CA LEU A 243 11.67 -9.01 12.95
C LEU A 243 10.17 -8.65 12.83
N ALA A 244 9.67 -8.47 11.62
CA ALA A 244 8.25 -8.17 11.41
C ALA A 244 7.34 -9.35 11.80
N TYR A 245 7.77 -10.60 11.56
CA TYR A 245 7.07 -11.79 12.04
C TYR A 245 6.99 -11.83 13.59
N GLU A 246 8.10 -11.62 14.28
CA GLU A 246 8.15 -11.59 15.74
C GLU A 246 7.28 -10.46 16.33
N LEU A 247 7.18 -9.33 15.63
CA LEU A 247 6.24 -8.28 16.00
C LEU A 247 4.79 -8.76 15.90
N ILE A 248 4.40 -9.44 14.82
CA ILE A 248 3.04 -10.01 14.70
C ILE A 248 2.76 -10.98 15.86
N LYS A 249 3.72 -11.83 16.26
CA LYS A 249 3.51 -12.78 17.37
C LYS A 249 3.50 -12.11 18.75
N LYS A 250 3.98 -10.87 18.86
CA LYS A 250 4.05 -10.17 20.14
C LYS A 250 2.63 -9.90 20.68
N PRO A 251 2.39 -10.07 21.99
CA PRO A 251 1.09 -9.73 22.57
C PRO A 251 0.75 -8.24 22.41
N ILE A 252 -0.52 -7.97 22.15
CA ILE A 252 -1.09 -6.63 22.10
C ILE A 252 -1.68 -6.33 23.49
N TYR A 253 -0.93 -5.60 24.32
CA TYR A 253 -1.39 -5.21 25.65
C TYR A 253 -2.29 -3.98 25.56
N LYS A 254 -3.41 -3.98 26.28
CA LYS A 254 -4.27 -2.80 26.41
C LYS A 254 -3.45 -1.59 26.89
N VAL A 255 -3.32 -0.57 26.05
CA VAL A 255 -2.68 0.69 26.41
C VAL A 255 -3.69 1.82 26.28
N ASP A 256 -3.84 2.61 27.34
CA ASP A 256 -4.74 3.77 27.30
C ASP A 256 -4.39 4.71 26.14
N SER A 257 -3.11 4.85 25.76
CA SER A 257 -2.71 5.75 24.68
C SER A 257 -3.28 5.43 23.28
N TRP A 258 -3.93 4.28 23.05
CA TRP A 258 -4.46 3.91 21.73
C TRP A 258 -5.51 4.86 21.18
N TYR A 259 -6.30 5.53 22.03
CA TYR A 259 -7.25 6.53 21.54
C TYR A 259 -6.56 7.82 21.05
N LYS A 260 -5.28 8.03 21.39
CA LYS A 260 -4.47 9.18 20.93
C LYS A 260 -3.68 8.88 19.66
N LYS A 261 -3.68 7.61 19.21
CA LYS A 261 -2.88 7.10 18.09
C LYS A 261 -3.76 6.24 17.18
N LEU A 262 -3.21 5.74 16.07
CA LEU A 262 -3.89 4.80 15.18
C LEU A 262 -5.21 5.38 14.62
N TRP A 263 -5.28 6.69 14.39
CA TRP A 263 -6.40 7.31 13.71
C TRP A 263 -6.31 7.02 12.23
N ASN A 264 -7.26 6.23 11.74
CA ASN A 264 -7.33 5.78 10.36
C ASN A 264 -8.04 6.83 9.53
N ILE A 265 -7.45 7.22 8.41
CA ILE A 265 -8.01 8.13 7.41
C ILE A 265 -8.07 7.35 6.09
N ASN A 266 -9.27 6.93 5.73
CA ASN A 266 -9.50 6.25 4.46
C ASN A 266 -9.90 7.25 3.40
N HIS A 267 -9.06 7.41 2.38
CA HIS A 267 -9.41 8.13 1.17
C HIS A 267 -10.27 7.25 0.24
N PRO A 268 -11.18 7.88 -0.52
CA PRO A 268 -11.95 7.20 -1.56
C PRO A 268 -11.07 6.69 -2.72
#